data_AF-A0A536PYY7-F1
#
_entry.id   AF-A0A536PYY7-F1
#
_cell.length_a   1.000
_cell.length_b   1.000
_cell.length_c   1.000
_cell.angle_alpha   90.00
_cell.angle_beta   90.00
_cell.angle_gamma   90.00
#
_symmetry.space_group_name_H-M   'P 1'
#
loop_
_entity.id
_entity.type
_entity.pdbx_description
1 polymer ?
#
loop_
_entity_poly.entity_id
_entity_poly.type
_entity_poly.pdbx_seq_one_letter_code
_entity_poly.pdbx_strand_id
1 'polypeptide(L)'
;MRLHFDPDPTASPLHTFGLLIARTADDLASVSFVAEWVGPGERVPVFDTASLREFADDADRRMFLAELLASYTHVASGRVWSRTGRGWRKRRYSELDPLWLGELIEALPEARRGAALRRLGDLSLFLAGIFPDHVGDHPIEPRHLARITRAIEASAGPMGPPPIAAWAFREGGITMLEWLGRVCYRLAERRSTGTPDVLHDVAARFVEARRFLNVLTDRYLFPFRERWFPVA
;
A
#
# COMPACT_ATOMS: atom_id res chain seq x y z
N MET A 1 1.96 -30.27 9.36
CA MET A 1 0.51 -30.27 9.67
C MET A 1 -0.07 -28.99 9.08
N ARG A 2 -0.75 -29.05 7.92
CA ARG A 2 -1.42 -27.86 7.34
C ARG A 2 -2.70 -27.66 8.16
N LEU A 3 -2.66 -26.75 9.14
CA LEU A 3 -3.87 -26.31 9.79
C LEU A 3 -4.72 -25.60 8.73
N HIS A 4 -5.94 -26.11 8.54
CA HIS A 4 -6.92 -25.54 7.64
C HIS A 4 -7.33 -24.19 8.24
N PHE A 5 -6.85 -23.08 7.67
CA PHE A 5 -7.36 -21.76 8.03
C PHE A 5 -8.70 -21.61 7.31
N ASP A 6 -9.80 -21.72 8.06
CA ASP A 6 -11.14 -21.41 7.56
C ASP A 6 -11.49 -19.99 8.00
N PRO A 7 -11.68 -19.05 7.06
CA PRO A 7 -12.09 -17.71 7.42
C PRO A 7 -13.49 -17.75 8.05
N ASP A 8 -13.63 -17.21 9.26
CA ASP A 8 -14.94 -16.99 9.87
C ASP A 8 -15.61 -15.80 9.16
N PRO A 9 -16.71 -16.01 8.42
CA PRO A 9 -17.39 -14.94 7.70
C PRO A 9 -18.04 -13.89 8.63
N THR A 10 -18.12 -14.17 9.93
CA THR A 10 -18.68 -13.26 10.94
C THR A 10 -17.61 -12.42 11.65
N ALA A 11 -16.34 -12.76 11.49
CA ALA A 11 -15.23 -11.99 12.06
C ALA A 11 -15.05 -10.65 11.32
N SER A 12 -14.72 -9.59 12.08
CA SER A 12 -14.45 -8.29 11.47
C SER A 12 -13.21 -8.34 10.58
N PRO A 13 -13.14 -7.58 9.48
CA PRO A 13 -11.96 -7.55 8.59
C PRO A 13 -10.64 -7.34 9.33
N LEU A 14 -10.62 -6.44 10.32
CA LEU A 14 -9.45 -6.17 11.13
C LEU A 14 -8.97 -7.41 11.88
N HIS A 15 -9.89 -8.14 12.52
CA HIS A 15 -9.56 -9.35 13.26
C HIS A 15 -9.01 -10.44 12.32
N THR A 16 -9.67 -10.61 11.18
CA THR A 16 -9.29 -11.60 10.18
C THR A 16 -7.90 -11.33 9.60
N PHE A 17 -7.60 -10.08 9.23
CA PHE A 17 -6.26 -9.71 8.77
C PHE A 17 -5.22 -9.79 9.89
N GLY A 18 -5.58 -9.43 11.13
CA GLY A 18 -4.69 -9.59 12.29
C GLY A 18 -4.24 -11.05 12.48
N LEU A 19 -5.15 -12.02 12.34
CA LEU A 19 -4.83 -13.44 12.38
C LEU A 19 -3.92 -13.87 11.23
N LEU A 20 -4.20 -13.42 10.00
CA LEU A 20 -3.36 -13.72 8.83
C LEU A 20 -1.95 -13.15 8.96
N ILE A 21 -1.82 -11.95 9.51
CA ILE A 21 -0.54 -11.29 9.76
C ILE A 21 0.25 -12.05 10.83
N ALA A 22 -0.38 -12.39 11.95
CA ALA A 22 0.24 -13.20 12.99
C ALA A 22 0.73 -14.54 12.44
N ARG A 23 -0.13 -15.21 11.66
CA ARG A 23 0.21 -16.49 11.02
C ARG A 23 1.37 -16.36 10.03
N THR A 24 1.39 -15.28 9.25
CA THR A 24 2.49 -15.01 8.31
C THR A 24 3.81 -14.80 9.05
N ALA A 25 3.79 -14.09 10.18
CA ALA A 25 4.96 -13.91 11.03
C ALA A 25 5.47 -15.25 11.61
N ASP A 26 4.56 -16.09 12.11
CA ASP A 26 4.91 -17.43 12.63
C ASP A 26 5.56 -18.32 11.55
N ASP A 27 5.00 -18.31 10.34
CA ASP A 27 5.58 -19.10 9.24
C ASP A 27 6.95 -18.57 8.84
N LEU A 28 7.15 -17.25 8.84
CA LEU A 28 8.44 -16.63 8.50
C LEU A 28 9.56 -17.12 9.42
N ALA A 29 9.25 -17.47 10.67
CA ALA A 29 10.23 -18.04 11.62
C ALA A 29 10.83 -19.37 11.13
N SER A 30 10.13 -20.11 10.27
CA SER A 30 10.52 -21.46 9.83
C SER A 30 11.11 -21.54 8.41
N VAL A 31 10.99 -20.49 7.61
CA VAL A 31 11.35 -20.53 6.17
C VAL A 31 12.75 -19.98 5.93
N SER A 32 13.52 -20.63 5.04
CA SER A 32 14.88 -20.19 4.68
C SER A 32 14.90 -19.13 3.58
N PHE A 33 13.83 -18.98 2.81
CA PHE A 33 13.69 -17.99 1.76
C PHE A 33 12.23 -17.53 1.60
N VAL A 34 12.07 -16.38 0.96
CA VAL A 34 10.78 -15.85 0.49
C VAL A 34 10.82 -15.65 -1.02
N ALA A 35 9.68 -15.80 -1.69
CA ALA A 35 9.57 -15.55 -3.12
C ALA A 35 9.35 -14.04 -3.36
N GLU A 36 10.37 -13.36 -3.85
CA GLU A 36 10.33 -11.92 -4.11
C GLU A 36 9.97 -11.62 -5.56
N TRP A 37 9.12 -10.61 -5.75
CA TRP A 37 8.72 -10.10 -7.05
C TRP A 37 9.86 -9.37 -7.75
N VAL A 38 10.10 -9.70 -9.03
CA VAL A 38 11.07 -9.02 -9.91
C VAL A 38 10.45 -8.63 -11.26
N GLY A 39 9.17 -8.92 -11.47
CA GLY A 39 8.44 -8.58 -12.68
C GLY A 39 7.10 -9.31 -12.76
N PRO A 40 6.21 -8.91 -13.67
CA PRO A 40 4.91 -9.55 -13.83
C PRO A 40 5.02 -11.07 -14.02
N GLY A 41 4.42 -11.83 -13.10
CA GLY A 41 4.43 -13.29 -13.09
C GLY A 41 5.78 -13.93 -12.72
N GLU A 42 6.78 -13.14 -12.32
CA GLU A 42 8.14 -13.59 -12.05
C GLU A 42 8.51 -13.39 -10.57
N ARG A 43 8.99 -14.48 -9.96
CA ARG A 43 9.40 -14.53 -8.56
C ARG A 43 10.75 -15.21 -8.41
N VAL A 44 11.60 -14.66 -7.56
CA VAL A 44 12.92 -15.23 -7.24
C VAL A 44 13.05 -15.52 -5.75
N PRO A 45 13.70 -16.62 -5.34
CA PRO A 45 13.94 -16.90 -3.93
C PRO A 45 14.97 -15.92 -3.36
N VAL A 46 14.59 -15.18 -2.32
CA VAL A 46 15.46 -14.28 -1.57
C VAL A 46 15.61 -14.77 -0.14
N PHE A 47 16.86 -14.90 0.31
CA PHE A 47 17.23 -15.51 1.59
C PHE A 47 17.30 -14.51 2.75
N ASP A 48 17.16 -13.21 2.47
CA ASP A 48 17.04 -12.17 3.49
C ASP A 48 15.68 -12.24 4.20
N THR A 49 15.53 -13.26 5.02
CA THR A 49 14.37 -13.53 5.87
C THR A 49 14.50 -12.88 7.24
N ALA A 50 15.72 -12.51 7.65
CA ALA A 50 16.00 -11.90 8.94
C ALA A 50 15.37 -10.49 9.05
N SER A 51 15.56 -9.64 8.04
CA SER A 51 14.97 -8.29 8.01
C SER A 51 13.44 -8.33 8.06
N LEU A 52 12.82 -9.30 7.38
CA LEU A 52 11.37 -9.52 7.39
C LEU A 52 10.86 -10.02 8.74
N ARG A 53 11.58 -10.93 9.40
CA ARG A 53 11.21 -11.40 10.75
C ARG A 53 11.30 -10.26 11.76
N GLU A 54 12.36 -9.47 11.71
CA GLU A 54 12.54 -8.31 12.59
C GLU A 54 11.46 -7.26 12.34
N PHE A 55 11.12 -6.97 11.07
CA PHE A 55 9.99 -6.11 10.75
C PHE A 55 8.69 -6.67 11.35
N ALA A 56 8.46 -7.97 11.16
CA ALA A 56 7.27 -8.64 11.63
C ALA A 56 7.23 -8.76 13.15
N ASP A 57 8.31 -8.63 13.93
CA ASP A 57 8.29 -8.92 15.37
C ASP A 57 7.50 -7.89 16.21
N ASP A 58 7.27 -6.71 15.64
CA ASP A 58 6.64 -5.58 16.32
C ASP A 58 5.12 -5.57 16.17
N ALA A 59 4.44 -5.48 17.31
CA ALA A 59 2.99 -5.54 17.38
C ALA A 59 2.29 -4.33 16.73
N ASP A 60 2.88 -3.14 16.81
CA ASP A 60 2.30 -1.91 16.23
C ASP A 60 2.38 -1.96 14.71
N ARG A 61 3.49 -2.46 14.15
CA ARG A 61 3.61 -2.70 12.70
C ARG A 61 2.61 -3.75 12.21
N ARG A 62 2.42 -4.85 12.97
CA ARG A 62 1.40 -5.86 12.64
C ARG A 62 0.00 -5.27 12.66
N MET A 63 -0.34 -4.49 13.70
CA MET A 63 -1.64 -3.84 13.80
C MET A 63 -1.86 -2.84 12.66
N PHE A 64 -0.84 -2.03 12.34
CA PHE A 64 -0.88 -1.10 11.22
C PHE A 64 -1.21 -1.79 9.89
N LEU A 65 -0.55 -2.92 9.59
CA LEU A 65 -0.84 -3.69 8.38
C LEU A 65 -2.27 -4.27 8.40
N ALA A 66 -2.76 -4.71 9.56
CA ALA A 66 -4.13 -5.22 9.70
C ALA A 66 -5.16 -4.12 9.43
N GLU A 67 -4.96 -2.93 10.01
CA GLU A 67 -5.79 -1.75 9.77
C GLU A 67 -5.77 -1.32 8.30
N LEU A 68 -4.57 -1.30 7.70
CA LEU A 68 -4.40 -0.98 6.28
C LEU A 68 -5.23 -1.93 5.41
N LEU A 69 -5.09 -3.24 5.58
CA LEU A 69 -5.84 -4.23 4.80
C LEU A 69 -7.35 -4.13 5.05
N ALA A 70 -7.76 -3.98 6.32
CA ALA A 70 -9.15 -3.80 6.69
C ALA A 70 -9.77 -2.58 5.99
N SER A 71 -9.01 -1.49 5.86
CA SER A 71 -9.44 -0.23 5.24
C SER A 71 -9.69 -0.31 3.72
N TYR A 72 -9.27 -1.40 3.07
CA TYR A 72 -9.48 -1.65 1.65
C TYR A 72 -10.50 -2.75 1.35
N THR A 73 -11.15 -3.32 2.38
CA THR A 73 -12.29 -4.23 2.17
C THR A 73 -13.50 -3.53 1.59
N HIS A 74 -13.68 -2.25 1.95
CA HIS A 74 -14.70 -1.38 1.39
C HIS A 74 -14.04 -0.16 0.76
N VAL A 75 -13.88 -0.21 -0.57
CA VAL A 75 -13.29 0.88 -1.34
C VAL A 75 -14.36 1.87 -1.77
N ALA A 76 -14.21 3.14 -1.38
CA ALA A 76 -15.11 4.17 -1.89
C ALA A 76 -14.79 4.48 -3.36
N SER A 77 -15.81 4.42 -4.22
CA SER A 77 -15.72 4.84 -5.62
C SER A 77 -17.04 5.43 -6.08
N GLY A 78 -16.99 6.32 -7.07
CA GLY A 78 -18.20 7.00 -7.52
C GLY A 78 -17.96 7.97 -8.67
N ARG A 79 -18.92 8.86 -8.89
CA ARG A 79 -18.84 9.93 -9.90
C ARG A 79 -19.13 11.27 -9.23
N VAL A 80 -18.20 12.21 -9.35
CA VAL A 80 -18.33 13.57 -8.83
C VAL A 80 -18.33 14.57 -9.97
N TRP A 81 -19.01 15.69 -9.78
CA TRP A 81 -18.91 16.84 -10.67
C TRP A 81 -17.82 17.76 -10.14
N SER A 82 -16.77 18.00 -10.94
CA SER A 82 -15.75 18.98 -10.61
C SER A 82 -15.88 20.18 -11.54
N ARG A 83 -15.78 21.38 -10.95
CA ARG A 83 -15.72 22.62 -11.73
C ARG A 83 -14.29 22.81 -12.23
N THR A 84 -14.13 22.93 -13.54
CA THR A 84 -12.84 23.25 -14.17
C THR A 84 -12.91 24.65 -14.77
N GLY A 85 -11.77 25.21 -15.17
CA GLY A 85 -11.73 26.46 -15.94
C GLY A 85 -12.53 26.40 -17.26
N ARG A 86 -12.88 25.19 -17.74
CA ARG A 86 -13.68 24.95 -18.96
C ARG A 86 -15.12 24.50 -18.65
N GLY A 87 -15.61 24.67 -17.42
CA GLY A 87 -16.96 24.30 -17.00
C GLY A 87 -17.03 23.04 -16.14
N TRP A 88 -18.26 22.55 -15.92
CA TRP A 88 -18.53 21.36 -15.12
C TRP A 88 -18.16 20.08 -15.87
N ARG A 89 -17.36 19.22 -15.23
CA ARG A 89 -16.96 17.93 -15.77
C ARG A 89 -17.34 16.83 -14.79
N LYS A 90 -18.00 15.79 -15.29
CA LYS A 90 -18.22 14.57 -14.52
C LYS A 90 -16.94 13.75 -14.52
N ARG A 91 -16.43 13.41 -13.33
CA ARG A 91 -15.21 12.60 -13.15
C ARG A 91 -15.54 11.40 -12.30
N ARG A 92 -15.01 10.23 -12.67
CA ARG A 92 -15.02 9.06 -11.79
C ARG A 92 -13.94 9.26 -10.73
N TYR A 93 -14.22 8.84 -9.51
CA TYR A 93 -13.19 8.72 -8.47
C TYR A 93 -13.16 7.30 -7.93
N SER A 94 -11.99 6.91 -7.43
CA SER A 94 -11.76 5.67 -6.71
C SER A 94 -10.66 5.91 -5.69
N GLU A 95 -10.84 5.38 -4.48
CA GLU A 95 -9.75 5.34 -3.50
C GLU A 95 -8.57 4.47 -3.94
N LEU A 96 -8.73 3.67 -5.00
CA LEU A 96 -7.65 2.91 -5.64
C LEU A 96 -6.95 3.68 -6.77
N ASP A 97 -7.27 4.97 -6.98
CA ASP A 97 -6.63 5.83 -7.97
C ASP A 97 -5.65 6.82 -7.29
N PRO A 98 -4.33 6.62 -7.41
CA PRO A 98 -3.32 7.52 -6.84
C PRO A 98 -3.44 8.96 -7.36
N LEU A 99 -3.85 9.16 -8.62
CA LEU A 99 -4.00 10.50 -9.18
C LEU A 99 -5.14 11.25 -8.50
N TRP A 100 -6.26 10.56 -8.28
CA TRP A 100 -7.40 11.16 -7.58
C TRP A 100 -7.04 11.54 -6.14
N LEU A 101 -6.32 10.68 -5.40
CA LEU A 101 -5.85 11.01 -4.06
C LEU A 101 -4.87 12.20 -4.05
N GLY A 102 -3.98 12.30 -5.03
CA GLY A 102 -3.10 13.46 -5.21
C GLY A 102 -3.88 14.76 -5.40
N GLU A 103 -4.88 14.75 -6.28
CA GLU A 103 -5.77 15.91 -6.50
C GLU A 103 -6.62 16.24 -5.26
N LEU A 104 -7.03 15.22 -4.48
CA LEU A 104 -7.77 15.41 -3.24
C LEU A 104 -6.94 16.13 -2.18
N ILE A 105 -5.65 15.82 -2.04
CA ILE A 105 -4.74 16.49 -1.11
C ILE A 105 -4.68 18.00 -1.37
N GLU A 106 -4.61 18.40 -2.65
CA GLU A 106 -4.59 19.81 -3.07
C GLU A 106 -5.91 20.52 -2.75
N ALA A 107 -7.03 19.83 -2.94
CA ALA A 107 -8.37 20.39 -2.69
C ALA A 107 -8.75 20.47 -1.20
N LEU A 108 -8.10 19.72 -0.31
CA LEU A 108 -8.46 19.65 1.09
C LEU A 108 -7.93 20.85 1.92
N PRO A 109 -8.67 21.29 2.95
CA PRO A 109 -8.16 22.21 3.96
C PRO A 109 -6.92 21.63 4.65
N GLU A 110 -5.99 22.50 5.05
CA GLU A 110 -4.68 22.13 5.61
C GLU A 110 -4.78 21.07 6.73
N ALA A 111 -5.73 21.25 7.66
CA ALA A 111 -5.95 20.34 8.78
C ALA A 111 -6.30 18.89 8.38
N ARG A 112 -6.80 18.67 7.16
CA ARG A 112 -7.16 17.32 6.65
C ARG A 112 -6.13 16.73 5.69
N ARG A 113 -5.11 17.50 5.27
CA ARG A 113 -4.10 17.05 4.30
C ARG A 113 -3.25 15.91 4.85
N GLY A 114 -2.94 15.92 6.16
CA GLY A 114 -2.18 14.83 6.80
C GLY A 114 -2.85 13.46 6.65
N ALA A 115 -4.17 13.38 6.85
CA ALA A 115 -4.93 12.15 6.67
C ALA A 115 -4.96 11.68 5.21
N ALA A 116 -5.10 12.61 4.26
CA ALA A 116 -5.08 12.28 2.83
C ALA A 116 -3.69 11.82 2.34
N LEU A 117 -2.61 12.43 2.85
CA LEU A 117 -1.24 11.96 2.64
C LEU A 117 -1.05 10.54 3.17
N ARG A 118 -1.50 10.27 4.41
CA ARG A 118 -1.48 8.90 4.95
C ARG A 118 -2.23 7.92 4.03
N ARG A 119 -3.44 8.27 3.59
CA ARG A 119 -4.24 7.43 2.69
C ARG A 119 -3.53 7.12 1.37
N LEU A 120 -2.83 8.10 0.76
CA LEU A 120 -2.03 7.86 -0.44
C LEU A 120 -0.81 6.97 -0.17
N GLY A 121 -0.21 7.10 1.01
CA GLY A 121 0.83 6.17 1.46
C GLY A 121 0.31 4.74 1.64
N ASP A 122 -0.85 4.58 2.29
CA ASP A 122 -1.53 3.31 2.48
C ASP A 122 -1.89 2.68 1.13
N LEU A 123 -2.37 3.48 0.16
CA LEU A 123 -2.67 2.99 -1.18
C LEU A 123 -1.40 2.48 -1.88
N SER A 124 -0.30 3.22 -1.75
CA SER A 124 0.97 2.85 -2.38
C SER A 124 1.49 1.53 -1.83
N LEU A 125 1.43 1.35 -0.50
CA LEU A 125 1.83 0.11 0.16
C LEU A 125 0.88 -1.04 -0.18
N PHE A 126 -0.42 -0.78 -0.20
CA PHE A 126 -1.44 -1.76 -0.56
C PHE A 126 -1.26 -2.27 -1.99
N LEU A 127 -1.13 -1.38 -2.98
CA LEU A 127 -0.96 -1.77 -4.38
C LEU A 127 0.35 -2.53 -4.60
N ALA A 128 1.47 -2.05 -4.04
CA ALA A 128 2.76 -2.71 -4.20
C ALA A 128 2.87 -4.03 -3.41
N GLY A 129 2.17 -4.15 -2.28
CA GLY A 129 2.20 -5.29 -1.37
C GLY A 129 1.19 -6.39 -1.73
N ILE A 130 0.01 -6.03 -2.23
CA ILE A 130 -1.07 -6.99 -2.52
C ILE A 130 -1.20 -7.26 -4.02
N PHE A 131 -0.93 -6.27 -4.88
CA PHE A 131 -1.13 -6.40 -6.33
C PHE A 131 0.12 -6.07 -7.16
N PRO A 132 1.30 -6.64 -6.85
CA PRO A 132 2.53 -6.27 -7.52
C PRO A 132 2.51 -6.55 -9.03
N ASP A 133 1.91 -7.65 -9.47
CA ASP A 133 1.78 -7.97 -10.90
C ASP A 133 0.91 -6.94 -11.63
N HIS A 134 -0.20 -6.52 -11.01
CA HIS A 134 -1.06 -5.48 -11.56
C HIS A 134 -0.31 -4.16 -11.73
N VAL A 135 0.51 -3.78 -10.74
CA VAL A 135 1.35 -2.57 -10.79
C VAL A 135 2.42 -2.68 -11.87
N GLY A 136 3.03 -3.85 -12.05
CA GLY A 136 4.01 -4.09 -13.12
C GLY A 136 3.39 -3.98 -14.52
N ASP A 137 2.17 -4.48 -14.69
CA ASP A 137 1.42 -4.42 -15.95
C ASP A 137 0.82 -3.03 -16.22
N HIS A 138 0.46 -2.29 -15.17
CA HIS A 138 -0.23 -1.01 -15.24
C HIS A 138 0.49 0.07 -14.40
N PRO A 139 1.74 0.42 -14.76
CA PRO A 139 2.50 1.41 -14.00
C PRO A 139 1.86 2.80 -14.08
N ILE A 140 2.07 3.61 -13.05
CA ILE A 140 1.63 5.00 -13.05
C ILE A 140 2.31 5.74 -14.21
N GLU A 141 1.51 6.31 -15.09
CA GLU A 141 2.01 7.06 -16.24
C GLU A 141 2.85 8.28 -15.79
N PRO A 142 3.96 8.61 -16.46
CA PRO A 142 4.85 9.72 -16.08
C PRO A 142 4.11 11.06 -15.89
N ARG A 143 3.09 11.32 -16.73
CA ARG A 143 2.24 12.51 -16.65
C ARG A 143 1.37 12.56 -15.40
N HIS A 144 0.87 11.41 -14.94
CA HIS A 144 0.05 11.31 -13.73
C HIS A 144 0.93 11.48 -12.51
N LEU A 145 2.11 10.85 -12.50
CA LEU A 145 3.11 11.07 -11.48
C LEU A 145 3.48 12.55 -11.34
N ALA A 146 3.83 13.21 -12.45
CA ALA A 146 4.19 14.63 -12.41
C ALA A 146 3.06 15.52 -11.85
N ARG A 147 1.80 15.14 -12.08
CA ARG A 147 0.63 15.83 -11.51
C ARG A 147 0.49 15.56 -10.01
N ILE A 148 0.61 14.31 -9.58
CA ILE A 148 0.60 13.93 -8.16
C ILE A 148 1.71 14.68 -7.42
N THR A 149 2.93 14.66 -7.97
CA THR A 149 4.08 15.34 -7.38
C THR A 149 3.83 16.82 -7.21
N ARG A 150 3.39 17.49 -8.27
CA ARG A 150 3.08 18.94 -8.20
C ARG A 150 1.99 19.25 -7.17
N ALA A 151 0.92 18.45 -7.13
CA ALA A 151 -0.19 18.65 -6.20
C ALA A 151 0.26 18.52 -4.74
N ILE A 152 1.10 17.52 -4.45
CA ILE A 152 1.65 17.31 -3.10
C ILE A 152 2.66 18.40 -2.76
N GLU A 153 3.57 18.77 -3.66
CA GLU A 153 4.56 19.81 -3.41
C GLU A 153 3.93 21.17 -3.12
N ALA A 154 2.87 21.52 -3.85
CA ALA A 154 2.10 22.74 -3.62
C ALA A 154 1.37 22.74 -2.26
N SER A 155 1.06 21.56 -1.71
CA SER A 155 0.14 21.43 -0.57
C SER A 155 0.81 21.00 0.73
N ALA A 156 1.93 20.29 0.63
CA ALA A 156 2.53 19.52 1.71
C ALA A 156 4.05 19.71 1.86
N GLY A 157 4.73 20.26 0.84
CA GLY A 157 6.17 20.47 0.82
C GLY A 157 6.91 19.54 -0.14
N PRO A 158 8.24 19.72 -0.28
CA PRO A 158 9.03 19.06 -1.32
C PRO A 158 9.04 17.55 -1.15
N MET A 159 8.91 16.82 -2.27
CA MET A 159 8.97 15.36 -2.28
C MET A 159 10.35 14.80 -2.69
N GLY A 160 11.16 15.64 -3.33
CA GLY A 160 12.40 15.20 -3.99
C GLY A 160 12.11 14.43 -5.29
N PRO A 161 13.13 14.16 -6.11
CA PRO A 161 12.92 13.38 -7.33
C PRO A 161 12.65 11.90 -7.01
N PRO A 162 11.85 11.20 -7.84
CA PRO A 162 11.78 9.75 -7.77
C PRO A 162 13.14 9.12 -8.11
N PRO A 163 13.47 7.95 -7.56
CA PRO A 163 14.70 7.25 -7.90
C PRO A 163 14.75 6.88 -9.38
N ILE A 164 15.95 6.82 -9.97
CA ILE A 164 16.13 6.48 -11.39
C ILE A 164 15.49 5.12 -11.71
N ALA A 165 15.59 4.16 -10.78
CA ALA A 165 14.98 2.84 -10.88
C ALA A 165 13.43 2.86 -11.02
N ALA A 166 12.76 3.95 -10.64
CA ALA A 166 11.32 4.09 -10.86
C ALA A 166 10.94 4.18 -12.35
N TRP A 167 11.93 4.41 -13.22
CA TRP A 167 11.80 4.38 -14.67
C TRP A 167 12.32 3.07 -15.28
N ALA A 168 12.78 2.12 -14.46
CA ALA A 168 13.26 0.84 -14.92
C ALA A 168 12.13 0.04 -15.58
N PHE A 169 12.48 -0.68 -16.64
CA PHE A 169 11.56 -1.59 -17.29
C PHE A 169 11.14 -2.70 -16.32
N ARG A 170 9.85 -3.04 -16.29
CA ARG A 170 9.20 -4.05 -15.43
C ARG A 170 9.12 -3.69 -13.95
N GLU A 171 10.20 -3.29 -13.30
CA GLU A 171 10.21 -3.03 -11.84
C GLU A 171 9.81 -1.60 -11.45
N GLY A 172 9.84 -0.67 -12.41
CA GLY A 172 9.69 0.76 -12.13
C GLY A 172 8.39 1.13 -11.42
N GLY A 173 7.29 0.42 -11.69
CA GLY A 173 6.01 0.64 -11.02
C GLY A 173 6.07 0.41 -9.50
N ILE A 174 6.74 -0.66 -9.06
CA ILE A 174 6.91 -0.95 -7.63
C ILE A 174 7.81 0.07 -6.98
N THR A 175 8.98 0.35 -7.58
CA THR A 175 9.92 1.34 -7.05
C THR A 175 9.28 2.74 -6.97
N MET A 176 8.39 3.07 -7.91
CA MET A 176 7.61 4.30 -7.89
C MET A 176 6.66 4.36 -6.68
N LEU A 177 5.88 3.31 -6.45
CA LEU A 177 4.96 3.25 -5.31
C LEU A 177 5.70 3.20 -3.98
N GLU A 178 6.84 2.52 -3.90
CA GLU A 178 7.69 2.55 -2.72
C GLU A 178 8.14 3.99 -2.40
N TRP A 179 8.66 4.71 -3.39
CA TRP A 179 9.05 6.10 -3.22
C TRP A 179 7.87 6.98 -2.81
N LEU A 180 6.75 6.89 -3.53
CA LEU A 180 5.55 7.70 -3.25
C LEU A 180 5.02 7.43 -1.84
N GLY A 181 4.93 6.16 -1.45
CA GLY A 181 4.45 5.75 -0.14
C GLY A 181 5.34 6.27 1.00
N ARG A 182 6.65 6.07 0.90
CA ARG A 182 7.63 6.57 1.87
C ARG A 182 7.56 8.09 2.04
N VAL A 183 7.43 8.84 0.96
CA VAL A 183 7.32 10.30 1.01
C VAL A 183 6.01 10.73 1.66
N CYS A 184 4.89 10.13 1.25
CA CYS A 184 3.58 10.48 1.79
C CYS A 184 3.47 10.20 3.30
N TYR A 185 3.99 9.06 3.76
CA TYR A 185 4.05 8.74 5.18
C TYR A 185 4.86 9.75 5.99
N ARG A 186 6.07 10.11 5.55
CA ARG A 186 6.88 11.14 6.22
C ARG A 186 6.21 12.52 6.23
N LEU A 187 5.53 12.89 5.14
CA LEU A 187 4.81 14.18 5.07
C LEU A 187 3.55 14.20 5.94
N ALA A 188 2.89 13.06 6.11
CA ALA A 188 1.75 12.88 7.00
C ALA A 188 2.17 12.89 8.47
N GLU A 189 3.25 12.19 8.82
CA GLU A 189 3.84 12.13 10.16
C GLU A 189 4.13 13.54 10.70
N ARG A 190 4.82 14.37 9.92
CA ARG A 190 5.13 15.78 10.26
C ARG A 190 3.90 16.65 10.58
N ARG A 191 2.71 16.19 10.23
CA ARG A 191 1.42 16.89 10.42
C ARG A 191 0.55 16.26 11.49
N SER A 192 0.92 15.10 12.02
CA SER A 192 0.20 14.42 13.11
C SER A 192 0.66 14.98 14.45
N THR A 193 -0.29 15.25 15.36
CA THR A 193 -0.03 15.87 16.67
C THR A 193 -0.09 14.87 17.84
N GLY A 194 0.46 13.65 17.70
CA GLY A 194 0.58 12.64 18.77
C GLY A 194 1.43 11.41 18.37
N THR A 195 2.17 10.80 19.31
CA THR A 195 3.21 9.74 19.11
C THR A 195 2.83 8.40 19.77
N PRO A 196 3.41 7.22 19.39
CA PRO A 196 4.55 7.00 18.47
C PRO A 196 4.23 6.42 17.08
N ASP A 197 4.76 7.10 16.08
CA ASP A 197 5.76 6.69 15.08
C ASP A 197 5.73 5.36 14.30
N VAL A 198 4.66 4.57 14.37
CA VAL A 198 4.52 3.42 13.44
C VAL A 198 4.58 3.86 11.97
N LEU A 199 4.12 5.07 11.67
CA LEU A 199 4.15 5.63 10.31
C LEU A 199 5.58 5.94 9.86
N HIS A 200 6.42 6.45 10.76
CA HIS A 200 7.84 6.70 10.50
C HIS A 200 8.59 5.40 10.28
N ASP A 201 8.37 4.42 11.17
CA ASP A 201 9.00 3.11 11.09
C ASP A 201 8.60 2.37 9.81
N VAL A 202 7.32 2.38 9.46
CA VAL A 202 6.84 1.80 8.20
C VAL A 202 7.38 2.58 7.00
N ALA A 203 7.55 3.90 7.08
CA ALA A 203 8.19 4.66 6.01
C ALA A 203 9.68 4.32 5.87
N ALA A 204 10.39 4.10 6.97
CA ALA A 204 11.78 3.66 6.97
C ALA A 204 11.91 2.24 6.40
N ARG A 205 10.99 1.35 6.79
CA ARG A 205 10.97 -0.09 6.45
C ARG A 205 9.89 -0.47 5.43
N PHE A 206 9.64 0.42 4.48
CA PHE A 206 8.53 0.26 3.52
C PHE A 206 8.70 -0.98 2.64
N VAL A 207 9.94 -1.30 2.29
CA VAL A 207 10.26 -2.49 1.48
C VAL A 207 9.92 -3.76 2.25
N GLU A 208 10.27 -3.83 3.54
CA GLU A 208 9.93 -4.94 4.42
C GLU A 208 8.42 -5.06 4.60
N ALA A 209 7.71 -3.95 4.81
CA ALA A 209 6.25 -3.92 4.86
C ALA A 209 5.63 -4.48 3.57
N ARG A 210 6.10 -4.01 2.40
CA ARG A 210 5.65 -4.50 1.09
C ARG A 210 5.91 -5.99 0.93
N ARG A 211 7.15 -6.42 1.19
CA ARG A 211 7.57 -7.83 1.05
C ARG A 211 6.79 -8.74 1.98
N PHE A 212 6.53 -8.30 3.22
CA PHE A 212 5.67 -9.01 4.16
C PHE A 212 4.25 -9.19 3.61
N LEU A 213 3.66 -8.12 3.05
CA LEU A 213 2.35 -8.19 2.39
C LEU A 213 2.37 -9.10 1.16
N ASN A 214 3.46 -9.12 0.37
CA ASN A 214 3.59 -10.05 -0.75
C ASN A 214 3.56 -11.51 -0.26
N VAL A 215 4.32 -11.85 0.79
CA VAL A 215 4.33 -13.21 1.38
C VAL A 215 2.94 -13.60 1.88
N LEU A 216 2.26 -12.71 2.61
CA LEU A 216 0.89 -12.93 3.08
C LEU A 216 -0.05 -13.19 1.90
N THR A 217 0.06 -12.40 0.85
CA THR A 217 -0.82 -12.49 -0.33
C THR A 217 -0.63 -13.79 -1.09
N ASP A 218 0.63 -14.13 -1.38
CA ASP A 218 1.01 -15.32 -2.15
C ASP A 218 0.64 -16.61 -1.42
N ARG A 219 0.62 -16.61 -0.08
CA ARG A 219 0.29 -17.79 0.73
C ARG A 219 -1.17 -17.90 1.12
N TYR A 220 -1.81 -16.77 1.45
CA TYR A 220 -3.08 -16.77 2.16
C TYR A 220 -4.23 -16.10 1.42
N LEU A 221 -3.98 -15.06 0.61
CA LEU A 221 -5.06 -14.35 -0.07
C LEU A 221 -5.35 -14.96 -1.44
N PHE A 222 -4.36 -15.04 -2.32
CA PHE A 222 -4.57 -15.46 -3.71
C PHE A 222 -4.89 -16.95 -3.88
N PRO A 223 -4.19 -17.89 -3.20
CA PRO A 223 -4.53 -19.31 -3.31
C PRO A 223 -5.94 -19.64 -2.83
N PHE A 224 -6.50 -18.80 -1.95
CA PHE A 224 -7.81 -19.00 -1.33
C PHE A 224 -8.82 -17.93 -1.75
N ARG A 225 -8.56 -17.19 -2.85
CA ARG A 225 -9.38 -16.03 -3.27
C ARG A 225 -10.87 -16.35 -3.36
N GLU A 226 -11.23 -17.55 -3.80
CA GLU A 226 -12.63 -17.98 -3.98
C GLU A 226 -13.33 -18.26 -2.65
N ARG A 227 -12.55 -18.54 -1.59
CA ARG A 227 -13.05 -18.67 -0.22
C ARG A 227 -13.21 -17.30 0.46
N TRP A 228 -12.28 -16.38 0.18
CA TRP A 228 -12.30 -15.02 0.70
C TRP A 228 -13.33 -14.12 0.02
N PHE A 229 -13.46 -14.28 -1.30
CA PHE A 229 -14.30 -13.48 -2.18
C PHE A 229 -15.11 -14.43 -3.07
N PRO A 230 -16.10 -15.14 -2.50
CA PRO A 230 -16.98 -15.99 -3.30
C PRO A 230 -17.64 -15.15 -4.39
N VAL A 231 -17.53 -15.60 -5.63
CA VAL A 231 -18.20 -14.96 -6.77
C VAL A 231 -19.69 -15.18 -6.58
N ALA A 232 -20.43 -14.11 -6.30
CA ALA A 232 -21.90 -14.14 -6.21
C ALA A 232 -22.53 -14.33 -7.59
#